data_AF-A0A132GRY7-F1
#
_entry.id   AF-A0A132GRY7-F1
#
_cell.length_a   1.000
_cell.length_b   1.000
_cell.length_c   1.000
_cell.angle_alpha   90.00
_cell.angle_beta   90.00
_cell.angle_gamma   90.00
#
_symmetry.space_group_name_H-M   'P 1'
#
loop_
_entity.id
_entity.type
_entity.pdbx_description
1 polymer ?
#
loop_
_entity_poly.entity_id
_entity_poly.type
_entity_poly.pdbx_seq_one_letter_code
_entity_poly.pdbx_strand_id
1 'polypeptide(L)'
;MLAAILTICGTAAFASCTANDDNPSGQKVESQYIPQAPDYSNPTMWITADGDADGTGADIFYVVSTWEDDWTTADGKVCHYADVWNPEHRAHMADLEMKKVAAYMSPGNRFYAPYYRHTTIQAFMTNSEDTVYQRTRLSMEDVRTAFDLFQAQRDKTRPLIIAGFSQGGLAVVELLKHIDDKTYSQLAAAYVLGYKVTKADMAASSHIRPAEGETDTGVTICYNTVKDVKYVLPLIAGSDICINPVNWCTDATPATLHDTITITVSPEHHVLVATNYSASEYPPFRGFLNVGDIHSCEPWLYSECLARNIKVRAKEWRKIHQPTVARIQERGKLLVGTTGDYRPLSYREADGNYWGFGIEMAEKIAERIGVGIEFVQTSWPTLSADVQAEPQTFDLAIGGITITDTRKETMLMSDGYLCNGKTILCRATEADRYQSLADIDKPEVRVMVNPGGLNEKFANENLTHATIIVHQKNEEIPAKVAEGDADVMITEITEAPWYVQNDPRLAAPLLNSPFTHGLIGVLMRKGQDDLLTLVNAVIAQMKADGTLRKLHEKYGLV
;
A
#
# COMPACT_ATOMS: atom_id res chain seq x y z
N MET A 1 6.30 51.56 -35.20
CA MET A 1 4.89 51.97 -34.98
C MET A 1 4.15 50.71 -34.53
N LEU A 2 4.10 50.49 -33.20
CA LEU A 2 2.88 50.59 -32.36
C LEU A 2 1.79 49.60 -32.82
N ALA A 3 1.32 48.63 -32.03
CA ALA A 3 1.16 48.61 -30.57
C ALA A 3 1.23 47.18 -29.99
N ALA A 4 1.69 47.12 -28.74
CA ALA A 4 1.72 45.96 -27.87
C ALA A 4 0.35 45.72 -27.22
N ILE A 5 0.00 44.44 -27.00
CA ILE A 5 -1.05 44.03 -26.07
C ILE A 5 -0.34 43.38 -24.88
N LEU A 6 -0.30 44.14 -23.78
CA LEU A 6 0.14 43.74 -22.46
C LEU A 6 -0.99 42.96 -21.79
N THR A 7 -0.74 41.72 -21.39
CA THR A 7 -1.65 40.95 -20.53
C THR A 7 -1.42 41.38 -19.08
N ILE A 8 -2.50 41.83 -18.43
CA ILE A 8 -2.52 42.38 -17.07
C ILE A 8 -2.35 41.24 -16.06
N CYS A 9 -1.21 41.23 -15.35
CA CYS A 9 -1.07 40.56 -14.07
C CYS A 9 -1.89 41.33 -13.02
N GLY A 10 -2.99 40.73 -12.56
CA GLY A 10 -3.74 41.21 -11.40
C GLY A 10 -2.98 40.90 -10.11
N THR A 11 -2.35 41.92 -9.53
CA THR A 11 -1.91 41.94 -8.14
C THR A 11 -3.13 42.00 -7.23
N ALA A 12 -3.48 40.89 -6.59
CA ALA A 12 -4.41 40.91 -5.45
C ALA A 12 -3.64 41.42 -4.22
N ALA A 13 -3.97 42.63 -3.79
CA ALA A 13 -3.49 43.20 -2.55
C ALA A 13 -3.95 42.36 -1.37
N PHE A 14 -3.00 41.97 -0.50
CA PHE A 14 -3.29 41.45 0.83
C PHE A 14 -3.96 42.56 1.65
N ALA A 15 -5.28 42.53 1.73
CA ALA A 15 -6.02 43.27 2.73
C ALA A 15 -5.87 42.52 4.06
N SER A 16 -5.19 43.17 5.00
CA SER A 16 -5.13 42.77 6.41
C SER A 16 -6.55 42.75 6.98
N CYS A 17 -7.10 41.55 7.18
CA CYS A 17 -8.29 41.38 8.00
C CYS A 17 -7.89 41.57 9.47
N THR A 18 -8.03 42.79 9.97
CA THR A 18 -8.17 43.03 11.41
C THR A 18 -9.46 42.37 11.85
N ALA A 19 -9.35 41.36 12.72
CA ALA A 19 -10.50 40.78 13.40
C ALA A 19 -11.19 41.89 14.21
N ASN A 20 -12.48 42.11 13.95
CA ASN A 20 -13.34 42.89 14.82
C ASN A 20 -13.61 42.06 16.08
N ASP A 21 -13.16 42.59 17.21
CA ASP A 21 -13.50 42.12 18.55
C ASP A 21 -14.97 42.46 18.86
N ASP A 22 -15.87 41.48 18.71
CA ASP A 22 -17.19 41.51 19.35
C ASP A 22 -17.20 40.53 20.52
N ASN A 23 -16.78 41.01 21.70
CA ASN A 23 -16.97 40.32 22.98
C ASN A 23 -18.17 40.96 23.71
N PRO A 24 -19.33 40.27 23.84
CA PRO A 24 -20.50 40.80 24.53
C PRO A 24 -20.43 40.67 26.07
N SER A 25 -19.29 40.26 26.63
CA SER A 25 -19.05 40.23 28.07
C SER A 25 -17.80 41.06 28.37
N GLY A 26 -17.92 42.13 29.15
CA GLY A 26 -16.83 43.07 29.46
C GLY A 26 -15.68 42.50 30.32
N GLN A 27 -15.20 41.28 30.04
CA GLN A 27 -13.96 40.74 30.58
C GLN A 27 -12.78 41.26 29.76
N LYS A 28 -11.83 41.93 30.43
CA LYS A 28 -10.53 42.28 29.84
C LYS A 28 -9.88 40.99 29.34
N VAL A 29 -9.59 40.91 28.04
CA VAL A 29 -8.68 39.89 27.49
C VAL A 29 -7.32 40.16 28.11
N GLU A 30 -6.88 39.32 29.05
CA GLU A 30 -5.51 39.37 29.56
C GLU A 30 -4.54 39.26 28.38
N SER A 31 -3.50 40.08 28.35
CA SER A 31 -2.49 40.03 27.28
C SER A 31 -1.73 38.71 27.34
N GLN A 32 -2.18 37.73 26.55
CA GLN A 32 -1.58 36.40 26.47
C GLN A 32 -0.21 36.45 25.77
N TYR A 33 0.76 35.73 26.30
CA TYR A 33 2.04 35.47 25.64
C TYR A 33 1.98 34.18 24.83
N ILE A 34 2.53 34.21 23.62
CA ILE A 34 2.70 33.04 22.76
C ILE A 34 4.21 32.88 22.50
N PRO A 35 4.82 31.74 22.88
CA PRO A 35 6.23 31.49 22.62
C PRO A 35 6.53 31.46 21.11
N GLN A 36 7.78 31.79 20.77
CA GLN A 36 8.27 31.70 19.39
C GLN A 36 8.00 30.30 18.83
N ALA A 37 7.53 30.24 17.58
CA ALA A 37 7.27 28.99 16.90
C ALA A 37 8.55 28.11 16.79
N PRO A 38 8.42 26.78 16.88
CA PRO A 38 9.52 25.88 16.60
C PRO A 38 9.98 26.00 15.14
N ASP A 39 11.29 25.86 14.91
CA ASP A 39 11.87 25.69 13.57
C ASP A 39 12.25 24.22 13.38
N TYR A 40 11.40 23.47 12.68
CA TYR A 40 11.62 22.04 12.49
C TYR A 40 12.76 21.70 11.52
N SER A 41 13.29 22.67 10.77
CA SER A 41 14.53 22.47 10.01
C SER A 41 15.77 22.40 10.91
N ASN A 42 15.67 22.91 12.14
CA ASN A 42 16.71 22.81 13.13
C ASN A 42 16.71 21.40 13.77
N PRO A 43 17.80 20.61 13.66
CA PRO A 43 17.85 19.25 14.22
C PRO A 43 17.69 19.23 15.75
N THR A 44 17.97 20.34 16.45
CA THR A 44 17.75 20.43 17.89
C THR A 44 16.26 20.49 18.26
N MET A 45 15.34 20.67 17.31
CA MET A 45 13.89 20.58 17.58
C MET A 45 13.36 19.15 17.63
N TRP A 46 14.25 18.17 17.62
CA TRP A 46 13.90 16.75 17.60
C TRP A 46 14.67 15.97 18.66
N ILE A 47 14.00 15.03 19.31
CA ILE A 47 14.65 13.86 19.88
C ILE A 47 14.62 12.77 18.82
N THR A 48 15.79 12.27 18.44
CA THR A 48 15.94 11.18 17.47
C THR A 48 16.75 10.05 18.06
N ALA A 49 16.43 8.82 17.67
CA ALA A 49 17.21 7.63 17.97
C ALA A 49 17.11 6.64 16.81
N ASP A 50 18.24 6.18 16.29
CA ASP A 50 18.29 5.14 15.26
C ASP A 50 18.78 3.83 15.90
N GLY A 51 17.85 2.89 16.07
CA GLY A 51 18.14 1.54 16.54
C GLY A 51 17.90 0.47 15.47
N ASP A 52 17.66 0.85 14.22
CA ASP A 52 17.32 -0.08 13.13
C ASP A 52 18.54 -0.47 12.29
N ALA A 53 19.46 -1.21 12.91
CA ALA A 53 20.69 -1.66 12.26
C ALA A 53 20.44 -2.53 11.00
N ASP A 54 19.35 -3.29 11.00
CA ASP A 54 19.02 -4.23 9.92
C ASP A 54 18.15 -3.62 8.81
N GLY A 55 17.66 -2.38 8.99
CA GLY A 55 16.77 -1.72 8.03
C GLY A 55 15.35 -2.31 7.97
N THR A 56 14.99 -3.14 8.95
CA THR A 56 13.72 -3.89 8.99
C THR A 56 12.70 -3.31 9.97
N GLY A 57 13.01 -2.16 10.57
CA GLY A 57 12.17 -1.41 11.51
C GLY A 57 11.17 -0.45 10.88
N ALA A 58 10.32 0.16 11.69
CA ALA A 58 9.47 1.27 11.27
C ALA A 58 10.16 2.63 11.46
N ASP A 59 9.61 3.67 10.83
CA ASP A 59 9.83 5.06 11.23
C ASP A 59 8.70 5.47 12.18
N ILE A 60 9.04 5.82 13.42
CA ILE A 60 8.13 6.17 14.50
C ILE A 60 8.12 7.68 14.69
N PHE A 61 6.96 8.29 14.46
CA PHE A 61 6.68 9.67 14.82
C PHE A 61 5.91 9.72 16.14
N TYR A 62 6.57 10.16 17.21
CA TYR A 62 6.00 10.21 18.56
C TYR A 62 5.70 11.64 18.99
N VAL A 63 4.47 11.89 19.46
CA VAL A 63 4.04 13.19 20.00
C VAL A 63 3.97 13.13 21.52
N VAL A 64 4.76 13.98 22.17
CA VAL A 64 4.85 14.05 23.63
C VAL A 64 3.57 14.60 24.27
N SER A 65 3.27 14.21 25.51
CA SER A 65 2.18 14.80 26.30
C SER A 65 2.51 16.20 26.85
N THR A 66 1.57 16.78 27.60
CA THR A 66 1.79 18.06 28.29
C THR A 66 2.53 17.84 29.61
N TRP A 67 3.54 18.68 29.85
CA TRP A 67 4.34 18.68 31.08
C TRP A 67 4.39 20.04 31.78
N GLU A 68 3.85 21.08 31.14
CA GLU A 68 3.90 22.44 31.67
C GLU A 68 2.58 22.89 32.30
N ASP A 69 2.74 23.70 33.34
CA ASP A 69 1.69 24.55 33.89
C ASP A 69 1.64 25.89 33.17
N ASP A 70 0.50 26.57 33.27
CA ASP A 70 0.40 28.00 32.99
C ASP A 70 1.51 28.75 33.73
N TRP A 71 2.25 29.57 32.98
CA TRP A 71 3.36 30.34 33.51
C TRP A 71 3.23 31.79 33.09
N THR A 72 3.98 32.67 33.73
CA THR A 72 3.93 34.11 33.48
C THR A 72 5.30 34.60 33.07
N THR A 73 5.36 35.38 32.01
CA THR A 73 6.59 36.04 31.57
C THR A 73 7.04 37.09 32.60
N ALA A 74 8.29 37.55 32.50
CA ALA A 74 8.82 38.59 33.39
C ALA A 74 8.03 39.91 33.32
N ASP A 75 7.36 40.22 32.20
CA ASP A 75 6.49 41.38 32.01
C ASP A 75 5.02 41.13 32.41
N GLY A 76 4.71 40.00 33.06
CA GLY A 76 3.40 39.73 33.65
C GLY A 76 2.36 39.13 32.72
N LYS A 77 2.75 38.65 31.53
CA LYS A 77 1.83 38.02 30.57
C LYS A 77 1.69 36.53 30.83
N VAL A 78 0.45 36.05 30.88
CA VAL A 78 0.15 34.62 31.06
C VAL A 78 0.42 33.87 29.76
N CYS A 79 1.03 32.70 29.85
CA CYS A 79 1.27 31.78 28.75
C CYS A 79 0.60 30.44 29.03
N HIS A 80 -0.10 29.93 28.02
CA HIS A 80 -0.81 28.64 28.04
C HIS A 80 -0.11 27.56 27.22
N TYR A 81 1.18 27.75 26.90
CA TYR A 81 1.96 26.85 26.05
C TYR A 81 3.37 26.65 26.62
N ALA A 82 3.94 25.48 26.39
CA ALA A 82 5.36 25.27 26.61
C ALA A 82 6.20 26.14 25.66
N ASP A 83 7.31 26.69 26.16
CA ASP A 83 8.29 27.38 25.34
C ASP A 83 9.38 26.40 24.89
N VAL A 84 9.37 26.04 23.61
CA VAL A 84 10.33 25.10 23.00
C VAL A 84 11.76 25.64 22.93
N TRP A 85 11.97 26.91 23.26
CA TRP A 85 13.28 27.55 23.39
C TRP A 85 13.73 27.68 24.84
N ASN A 86 12.84 27.44 25.81
CA ASN A 86 13.18 27.39 27.22
C ASN A 86 13.86 26.04 27.58
N PRO A 87 15.10 26.05 28.10
CA PRO A 87 15.81 24.82 28.47
C PRO A 87 15.10 23.94 29.49
N GLU A 88 14.39 24.53 30.46
CA GLU A 88 13.67 23.79 31.50
C GLU A 88 12.47 23.06 30.92
N HIS A 89 11.66 23.74 30.10
CA HIS A 89 10.50 23.12 29.46
C HIS A 89 10.92 22.00 28.49
N ARG A 90 12.04 22.21 27.79
CA ARG A 90 12.66 21.15 26.97
C ARG A 90 13.14 19.96 27.79
N ALA A 91 13.71 20.20 28.97
CA ALA A 91 14.13 19.13 29.86
C ALA A 91 12.92 18.35 30.40
N HIS A 92 11.83 19.02 30.75
CA HIS A 92 10.59 18.35 31.14
C HIS A 92 10.07 17.44 30.02
N MET A 93 9.87 17.96 28.81
CA MET A 93 9.43 17.15 27.66
C MET A 93 10.36 15.96 27.38
N ALA A 94 11.68 16.23 27.33
CA ALA A 94 12.65 15.24 26.90
C ALA A 94 12.93 14.16 27.96
N ASP A 95 13.21 14.58 29.19
CA ASP A 95 13.70 13.70 30.24
C ASP A 95 12.56 13.00 30.98
N LEU A 96 11.39 13.63 31.08
CA LEU A 96 10.24 13.00 31.73
C LEU A 96 9.56 11.99 30.82
N GLU A 97 9.56 12.22 29.48
CA GLU A 97 8.82 11.39 28.54
C GLU A 97 9.60 10.97 27.28
N MET A 98 9.97 11.91 26.39
CA MET A 98 10.39 11.55 25.02
C MET A 98 11.56 10.55 24.98
N LYS A 99 12.59 10.75 25.84
CA LYS A 99 13.74 9.84 25.92
C LYS A 99 13.38 8.47 26.51
N LYS A 100 12.44 8.43 27.47
CA LYS A 100 11.99 7.16 28.05
C LYS A 100 11.17 6.35 27.06
N VAL A 101 10.33 7.01 26.28
CA VAL A 101 9.58 6.38 25.18
C VAL A 101 10.53 5.90 24.09
N ALA A 102 11.49 6.74 23.70
CA ALA A 102 12.52 6.36 22.74
C ALA A 102 13.29 5.11 23.19
N ALA A 103 13.56 4.95 24.49
CA ALA A 103 14.33 3.82 25.01
C ALA A 103 13.69 2.45 24.72
N TYR A 104 12.36 2.35 24.66
CA TYR A 104 11.67 1.09 24.32
C TYR A 104 11.10 1.06 22.90
N MET A 105 10.85 2.21 22.25
CA MET A 105 10.35 2.26 20.88
C MET A 105 11.45 2.23 19.81
N SER A 106 12.64 2.78 20.08
CA SER A 106 13.73 2.85 19.10
C SER A 106 14.50 1.56 18.84
N PRO A 107 14.61 0.57 19.76
CA PRO A 107 15.28 -0.69 19.43
C PRO A 107 14.64 -1.38 18.22
N GLY A 108 15.40 -1.53 17.13
CA GLY A 108 14.91 -2.06 15.87
C GLY A 108 14.03 -1.10 15.06
N ASN A 109 14.00 0.20 15.36
CA ASN A 109 13.24 1.23 14.64
C ASN A 109 14.02 2.55 14.54
N ARG A 110 13.51 3.50 13.75
CA ARG A 110 13.95 4.90 13.79
C ARG A 110 12.90 5.73 14.50
N PHE A 111 13.31 6.45 15.54
CA PHE A 111 12.42 7.22 16.39
C PHE A 111 12.62 8.72 16.18
N TYR A 112 11.51 9.44 16.07
CA TYR A 112 11.47 10.89 15.88
C TYR A 112 10.37 11.47 16.78
N ALA A 113 10.73 12.41 17.65
CA ALA A 113 9.78 13.14 18.47
C ALA A 113 10.09 14.64 18.41
N PRO A 114 9.18 15.48 17.87
CA PRO A 114 9.38 16.93 17.82
C PRO A 114 9.11 17.57 19.18
N TYR A 115 9.88 18.61 19.51
CA TYR A 115 9.41 19.61 20.47
C TYR A 115 8.32 20.46 19.80
N TYR A 116 7.23 20.73 20.49
CA TYR A 116 6.16 21.59 20.01
C TYR A 116 5.64 22.43 21.17
N ARG A 117 4.93 23.53 20.87
CA ARG A 117 4.34 24.38 21.92
C ARG A 117 3.11 23.70 22.50
N HIS A 118 3.30 22.60 23.24
CA HIS A 118 2.20 21.85 23.83
C HIS A 118 1.41 22.75 24.77
N THR A 119 0.08 22.58 24.76
CA THR A 119 -0.81 23.36 25.61
C THR A 119 -0.63 22.91 27.04
N THR A 120 -0.58 23.86 27.97
CA THR A 120 -0.45 23.60 29.41
C THR A 120 -1.62 22.78 29.95
N ILE A 121 -1.38 22.10 31.08
CA ILE A 121 -2.36 21.20 31.68
C ILE A 121 -3.65 21.91 32.12
N GLN A 122 -3.60 23.21 32.40
CA GLN A 122 -4.74 24.03 32.82
C GLN A 122 -5.87 24.04 31.79
N ALA A 123 -5.56 23.89 30.49
CA ALA A 123 -6.59 23.75 29.47
C ALA A 123 -7.49 22.53 29.72
N PHE A 124 -6.90 21.40 30.10
CA PHE A 124 -7.61 20.14 30.38
C PHE A 124 -8.30 20.17 31.75
N MET A 125 -7.70 20.85 32.73
CA MET A 125 -8.30 21.03 34.06
C MET A 125 -9.60 21.85 34.03
N THR A 126 -9.90 22.58 32.95
CA THR A 126 -11.19 23.26 32.78
C THR A 126 -12.37 22.30 32.63
N ASN A 127 -12.10 21.04 32.29
CA ASN A 127 -13.12 20.02 31.98
C ASN A 127 -14.11 20.47 30.88
N SER A 128 -13.66 21.34 29.97
CA SER A 128 -14.44 21.88 28.86
C SER A 128 -13.79 21.47 27.54
N GLU A 129 -14.51 20.68 26.73
CA GLU A 129 -14.04 20.27 25.40
C GLU A 129 -13.79 21.49 24.50
N ASP A 130 -14.67 22.49 24.53
CA ASP A 130 -14.51 23.74 23.77
C ASP A 130 -13.23 24.47 24.17
N THR A 131 -12.93 24.55 25.47
CA THR A 131 -11.72 25.22 25.95
C THR A 131 -10.47 24.45 25.56
N VAL A 132 -10.48 23.13 25.68
CA VAL A 132 -9.38 22.26 25.23
C VAL A 132 -9.17 22.43 23.73
N TYR A 133 -10.23 22.36 22.94
CA TYR A 133 -10.18 22.53 21.49
C TYR A 133 -9.57 23.88 21.12
N GLN A 134 -10.08 24.99 21.67
CA GLN A 134 -9.56 26.32 21.33
C GLN A 134 -8.09 26.50 21.76
N ARG A 135 -7.70 26.01 22.94
CA ARG A 135 -6.34 26.17 23.46
C ARG A 135 -5.31 25.22 22.85
N THR A 136 -5.73 24.15 22.16
CA THR A 136 -4.82 23.18 21.53
C THR A 136 -4.56 23.44 20.05
N ARG A 137 -5.30 24.36 19.41
CA ARG A 137 -5.15 24.65 17.97
C ARG A 137 -3.72 24.93 17.55
N LEU A 138 -3.04 25.85 18.24
CA LEU A 138 -1.65 26.21 17.96
C LEU A 138 -0.71 24.99 18.09
N SER A 139 -0.92 24.21 19.14
CA SER A 139 -0.15 23.00 19.42
C SER A 139 -0.33 21.95 18.32
N MET A 140 -1.56 21.78 17.82
CA MET A 140 -1.85 20.87 16.71
C MET A 140 -1.28 21.38 15.37
N GLU A 141 -1.26 22.69 15.15
CA GLU A 141 -0.59 23.30 13.98
C GLU A 141 0.93 23.05 13.99
N ASP A 142 1.58 23.16 15.15
CA ASP A 142 3.00 22.81 15.31
C ASP A 142 3.24 21.33 15.01
N VAL A 143 2.41 20.43 15.55
CA VAL A 143 2.55 18.98 15.30
C VAL A 143 2.34 18.64 13.83
N ARG A 144 1.35 19.23 13.15
CA ARG A 144 1.14 19.05 11.70
C ARG A 144 2.36 19.51 10.91
N THR A 145 2.91 20.68 11.23
CA THR A 145 4.11 21.23 10.57
C THR A 145 5.32 20.32 10.76
N ALA A 146 5.53 19.80 11.97
CA ALA A 146 6.58 18.84 12.26
C ALA A 146 6.39 17.55 11.44
N PHE A 147 5.18 16.99 11.47
CA PHE A 147 4.84 15.76 10.77
C PHE A 147 5.04 15.90 9.26
N ASP A 148 4.59 17.00 8.65
CA ASP A 148 4.77 17.24 7.22
C ASP A 148 6.26 17.29 6.82
N LEU A 149 7.12 17.91 7.65
CA LEU A 149 8.56 17.91 7.41
C LEU A 149 9.18 16.52 7.56
N PHE A 150 8.83 15.79 8.62
CA PHE A 150 9.25 14.40 8.82
C PHE A 150 8.83 13.52 7.64
N GLN A 151 7.58 13.66 7.18
CA GLN A 151 7.05 12.95 6.03
C GLN A 151 7.82 13.29 4.76
N ALA A 152 8.23 14.54 4.55
CA ALA A 152 8.99 14.94 3.37
C ALA A 152 10.40 14.34 3.34
N GLN A 153 10.99 14.04 4.50
CA GLN A 153 12.38 13.60 4.62
C GLN A 153 12.56 12.09 4.75
N ARG A 154 11.58 11.37 5.30
CA ARG A 154 11.73 9.93 5.55
C ARG A 154 11.64 9.08 4.28
N ASP A 155 12.14 7.85 4.39
CA ASP A 155 12.01 6.83 3.34
C ASP A 155 10.59 6.24 3.32
N LYS A 156 9.85 6.53 2.25
CA LYS A 156 8.45 6.12 2.05
C LYS A 156 8.26 4.62 1.84
N THR A 157 9.35 3.86 1.64
CA THR A 157 9.30 2.39 1.54
C THR A 157 9.26 1.72 2.91
N ARG A 158 9.42 2.49 4.00
CA ARG A 158 9.38 2.01 5.38
C ARG A 158 7.99 2.18 5.99
N PRO A 159 7.56 1.24 6.85
CA PRO A 159 6.30 1.39 7.58
C PRO A 159 6.36 2.61 8.50
N LEU A 160 5.25 3.34 8.54
CA LEU A 160 5.02 4.48 9.42
C LEU A 160 4.28 4.04 10.68
N ILE A 161 4.80 4.44 11.83
CA ILE A 161 4.08 4.40 13.10
C ILE A 161 3.87 5.83 13.57
N ILE A 162 2.63 6.18 13.91
CA ILE A 162 2.31 7.44 14.58
C ILE A 162 1.90 7.08 16.01
N ALA A 163 2.49 7.69 17.02
CA ALA A 163 2.16 7.40 18.41
C ALA A 163 2.13 8.67 19.23
N GLY A 164 1.32 8.70 20.28
CA GLY A 164 1.30 9.84 21.19
C GLY A 164 0.53 9.52 22.44
N PHE A 165 0.88 10.23 23.52
CA PHE A 165 0.28 10.03 24.83
C PHE A 165 -0.46 11.27 25.31
N SER A 166 -1.67 11.10 25.85
CA SER A 166 -2.52 12.16 26.37
C SER A 166 -2.78 13.26 25.32
N GLN A 167 -2.26 14.48 25.50
CA GLN A 167 -2.31 15.50 24.45
C GLN A 167 -1.65 15.05 23.14
N GLY A 168 -0.60 14.24 23.21
CA GLY A 168 -0.02 13.59 22.04
C GLY A 168 -0.98 12.60 21.39
N GLY A 169 -1.81 11.91 22.17
CA GLY A 169 -2.88 11.04 21.66
C GLY A 169 -3.94 11.82 20.88
N LEU A 170 -4.36 12.98 21.39
CA LEU A 170 -5.19 13.95 20.64
C LEU A 170 -4.51 14.32 19.32
N ALA A 171 -3.21 14.61 19.34
CA ALA A 171 -2.46 14.95 18.14
C ALA A 171 -2.42 13.81 17.12
N VAL A 172 -2.33 12.54 17.55
CA VAL A 172 -2.43 11.39 16.65
C VAL A 172 -3.79 11.36 15.94
N VAL A 173 -4.89 11.57 16.68
CA VAL A 173 -6.25 11.62 16.10
C VAL A 173 -6.35 12.74 15.07
N GLU A 174 -5.82 13.93 15.37
CA GLU A 174 -5.82 15.07 14.45
C GLU A 174 -4.91 14.87 13.24
N LEU A 175 -3.79 14.16 13.37
CA LEU A 175 -2.93 13.80 12.25
C LEU A 175 -3.62 12.80 11.31
N LEU A 176 -4.33 11.80 11.84
CA LEU A 176 -5.06 10.83 11.00
C LEU A 176 -6.17 11.50 10.15
N LYS A 177 -6.71 12.63 10.60
CA LYS A 177 -7.64 13.46 9.82
C LYS A 177 -6.93 14.35 8.79
N HIS A 178 -5.67 14.67 9.01
CA HIS A 178 -4.86 15.57 8.17
C HIS A 178 -4.17 14.84 7.01
N ILE A 179 -3.71 13.61 7.22
CA ILE A 179 -2.93 12.87 6.22
C ILE A 179 -3.75 12.48 4.99
N ASP A 180 -3.09 12.41 3.84
CA ASP A 180 -3.67 11.92 2.58
C ASP A 180 -3.64 10.38 2.47
N ASP A 181 -4.42 9.83 1.54
CA ASP A 181 -4.50 8.38 1.28
C ASP A 181 -3.12 7.76 1.00
N LYS A 182 -2.24 8.52 0.35
CA LYS A 182 -0.87 8.07 0.04
C LYS A 182 -0.03 7.92 1.30
N THR A 183 -0.13 8.84 2.24
CA THR A 183 0.53 8.72 3.54
C THR A 183 -0.13 7.62 4.37
N TYR A 184 -1.45 7.53 4.35
CA TYR A 184 -2.19 6.50 5.07
C TYR A 184 -1.83 5.08 4.62
N SER A 185 -1.59 4.84 3.33
CA SER A 185 -1.13 3.51 2.85
C SER A 185 0.22 3.09 3.42
N GLN A 186 1.03 4.05 3.92
CA GLN A 186 2.31 3.77 4.57
C GLN A 186 2.14 3.46 6.07
N LEU A 187 0.96 3.66 6.65
CA LEU A 187 0.69 3.49 8.08
C LEU A 187 0.65 2.00 8.44
N ALA A 188 1.58 1.56 9.28
CA ALA A 188 1.49 0.27 9.95
C ALA A 188 0.53 0.35 11.14
N ALA A 189 0.63 1.39 11.98
CA ALA A 189 -0.30 1.62 13.08
C ALA A 189 -0.25 3.05 13.61
N ALA A 190 -1.36 3.48 14.20
CA ALA A 190 -1.47 4.68 15.00
C ALA A 190 -1.81 4.31 16.47
N TYR A 191 -1.03 4.81 17.43
CA TYR A 191 -1.23 4.57 18.86
C TYR A 191 -1.73 5.84 19.54
N VAL A 192 -3.02 5.85 19.88
CA VAL A 192 -3.70 6.90 20.65
C VAL A 192 -3.71 6.47 22.11
N LEU A 193 -2.66 6.83 22.85
CA LEU A 193 -2.49 6.41 24.25
C LEU A 193 -3.08 7.48 25.17
N GLY A 194 -3.91 7.10 26.14
CA GLY A 194 -4.42 8.04 27.15
C GLY A 194 -5.27 9.18 26.56
N TYR A 195 -5.89 8.94 25.42
CA TYR A 195 -6.84 9.87 24.82
C TYR A 195 -7.97 9.09 24.14
N LYS A 196 -9.05 9.77 23.82
CA LYS A 196 -10.25 9.17 23.25
C LYS A 196 -10.23 9.19 21.73
N VAL A 197 -10.91 8.22 21.13
CA VAL A 197 -11.31 8.22 19.73
C VAL A 197 -12.82 8.05 19.68
N THR A 198 -13.52 9.02 19.14
CA THR A 198 -14.98 9.06 19.11
C THR A 198 -15.54 8.61 17.76
N LYS A 199 -16.84 8.32 17.71
CA LYS A 199 -17.58 8.12 16.46
C LYS A 199 -17.49 9.31 15.52
N ALA A 200 -17.43 10.53 16.05
CA ALA A 200 -17.26 11.74 15.24
C ALA A 200 -15.89 11.75 14.57
N ASP A 201 -14.84 11.30 15.26
CA ASP A 201 -13.50 11.19 14.69
C ASP A 201 -13.46 10.17 13.56
N MET A 202 -14.01 8.97 13.79
CA MET A 202 -14.10 7.92 12.77
C MET A 202 -14.98 8.32 11.57
N ALA A 203 -16.02 9.12 11.79
CA ALA A 203 -16.85 9.65 10.71
C ALA A 203 -16.15 10.76 9.92
N ALA A 204 -15.25 11.52 10.55
CA ALA A 204 -14.51 12.60 9.92
C ALA A 204 -13.36 12.10 9.03
N SER A 205 -12.83 10.90 9.27
CA SER A 205 -11.75 10.32 8.47
C SER A 205 -11.80 8.80 8.42
N SER A 206 -11.81 8.24 7.21
CA SER A 206 -11.67 6.80 6.97
C SER A 206 -10.29 6.24 7.37
N HIS A 207 -9.32 7.11 7.70
CA HIS A 207 -8.01 6.71 8.19
C HIS A 207 -8.02 6.28 9.67
N ILE A 208 -9.10 6.55 10.40
CA ILE A 208 -9.25 6.14 11.80
C ILE A 208 -10.03 4.82 11.82
N ARG A 209 -9.29 3.71 11.74
CA ARG A 209 -9.85 2.36 11.70
C ARG A 209 -9.41 1.58 12.94
N PRO A 210 -10.33 1.13 13.81
CA PRO A 210 -9.94 0.41 15.03
C PRO A 210 -9.18 -0.88 14.70
N ALA A 211 -8.18 -1.22 15.51
CA ALA A 211 -7.56 -2.55 15.46
C ALA A 211 -8.52 -3.62 15.98
N GLU A 212 -8.50 -4.80 15.37
CA GLU A 212 -9.28 -5.98 15.73
C GLU A 212 -8.38 -7.15 16.16
N GLY A 213 -7.08 -7.08 15.86
CA GLY A 213 -6.10 -8.11 16.18
C GLY A 213 -4.65 -7.62 16.18
N GLU A 214 -3.74 -8.52 16.55
CA GLU A 214 -2.30 -8.23 16.70
C GLU A 214 -1.61 -7.83 15.39
N THR A 215 -2.05 -8.43 14.28
CA THR A 215 -1.36 -8.38 12.98
C THR A 215 -1.93 -7.33 12.04
N ASP A 216 -2.99 -6.64 12.44
CA ASP A 216 -3.64 -5.63 11.60
C ASP A 216 -2.72 -4.46 11.33
N THR A 217 -2.71 -3.99 10.09
CA THR A 217 -1.96 -2.81 9.65
C THR A 217 -2.89 -1.71 9.16
N GLY A 218 -2.46 -0.45 9.22
CA GLY A 218 -3.32 0.68 8.89
C GLY A 218 -4.50 0.75 9.86
N VAL A 219 -4.21 0.64 11.15
CA VAL A 219 -5.19 0.63 12.24
C VAL A 219 -4.80 1.58 13.36
N THR A 220 -5.81 1.98 14.12
CA THR A 220 -5.74 2.80 15.32
C THR A 220 -5.90 1.91 16.55
N ILE A 221 -4.88 1.93 17.40
CA ILE A 221 -4.87 1.31 18.72
C ILE A 221 -5.15 2.43 19.71
N CYS A 222 -6.25 2.30 20.44
CA CYS A 222 -6.68 3.26 21.44
C CYS A 222 -6.98 2.53 22.74
N TYR A 223 -6.48 3.06 23.85
CA TYR A 223 -6.84 2.60 25.19
C TYR A 223 -6.60 3.70 26.22
N ASN A 224 -7.44 3.67 27.25
CA ASN A 224 -7.29 4.40 28.51
C ASN A 224 -7.47 3.36 29.64
N THR A 225 -6.77 3.49 30.75
CA THR A 225 -6.67 2.43 31.77
C THR A 225 -7.06 2.97 33.11
N VAL A 226 -8.01 2.36 33.81
CA VAL A 226 -8.46 2.74 35.15
C VAL A 226 -8.40 1.55 36.10
N LYS A 227 -8.42 1.78 37.42
CA LYS A 227 -8.59 0.70 38.42
C LYS A 227 -10.03 0.20 38.52
N ASP A 228 -10.98 1.09 38.24
CA ASP A 228 -12.42 0.86 38.30
C ASP A 228 -13.10 1.89 37.41
N VAL A 229 -14.18 1.51 36.74
CA VAL A 229 -14.91 2.35 35.77
C VAL A 229 -15.43 3.65 36.37
N LYS A 230 -15.63 3.72 37.70
CA LYS A 230 -16.01 4.97 38.38
C LYS A 230 -14.95 6.08 38.33
N TYR A 231 -13.71 5.73 37.99
CA TYR A 231 -12.60 6.68 37.87
C TYR A 231 -12.40 7.21 36.45
N VAL A 232 -13.20 6.75 35.47
CA VAL A 232 -13.13 7.25 34.09
C VAL A 232 -13.33 8.76 34.07
N LEU A 233 -12.36 9.46 33.48
CA LEU A 233 -12.45 10.87 33.18
C LEU A 233 -12.93 11.08 31.73
N PRO A 234 -14.21 11.43 31.49
CA PRO A 234 -14.79 11.43 30.14
C PRO A 234 -14.09 12.35 29.14
N LEU A 235 -13.48 13.43 29.63
CA LEU A 235 -12.75 14.39 28.79
C LEU A 235 -11.65 13.70 27.98
N ILE A 236 -10.92 12.76 28.59
CA ILE A 236 -9.78 12.05 27.98
C ILE A 236 -10.11 10.60 27.63
N ALA A 237 -10.96 9.94 28.40
CA ALA A 237 -11.22 8.50 28.31
C ALA A 237 -12.62 8.14 27.79
N GLY A 238 -13.44 9.12 27.41
CA GLY A 238 -14.75 8.91 26.77
C GLY A 238 -14.63 8.45 25.32
N SER A 239 -13.99 7.30 25.09
CA SER A 239 -13.74 6.71 23.79
C SER A 239 -14.91 5.86 23.32
N ASP A 240 -15.08 5.73 22.00
CA ASP A 240 -15.98 4.74 21.38
C ASP A 240 -15.23 3.45 21.00
N ILE A 241 -13.91 3.42 21.16
CA ILE A 241 -13.08 2.24 20.87
C ILE A 241 -12.04 2.01 21.96
N CYS A 242 -11.80 0.74 22.25
CA CYS A 242 -10.76 0.29 23.18
C CYS A 242 -10.35 -1.13 22.82
N ILE A 243 -9.04 -1.39 22.82
CA ILE A 243 -8.49 -2.73 22.61
C ILE A 243 -7.43 -3.00 23.66
N ASN A 244 -7.46 -4.19 24.25
CA ASN A 244 -6.48 -4.59 25.25
C ASN A 244 -5.15 -4.92 24.55
N PRO A 245 -4.06 -4.14 24.77
CA PRO A 245 -2.79 -4.33 24.07
C PRO A 245 -2.03 -5.60 24.49
N VAL A 246 -2.55 -6.34 25.47
CA VAL A 246 -1.95 -7.57 26.00
C VAL A 246 -2.48 -8.82 25.28
N ASN A 247 -3.76 -8.84 24.90
CA ASN A 247 -4.40 -10.00 24.24
C ASN A 247 -5.18 -9.66 22.95
N TRP A 248 -5.28 -8.38 22.59
CA TRP A 248 -6.00 -7.85 21.43
C TRP A 248 -7.52 -8.07 21.45
N CYS A 249 -8.08 -8.40 22.60
CA CYS A 249 -9.52 -8.47 22.75
C CYS A 249 -10.13 -7.08 22.97
N THR A 250 -11.31 -6.87 22.41
CA THR A 250 -12.17 -5.69 22.66
C THR A 250 -13.29 -5.99 23.66
N ASP A 251 -13.37 -7.24 24.13
CA ASP A 251 -14.31 -7.70 25.15
C ASP A 251 -13.64 -7.84 26.53
N ALA A 252 -14.43 -8.28 27.52
CA ALA A 252 -13.96 -8.44 28.89
C ALA A 252 -13.00 -9.63 29.11
N THR A 253 -12.46 -10.25 28.05
CA THR A 253 -11.49 -11.33 28.18
C THR A 253 -10.23 -10.84 28.91
N PRO A 254 -9.88 -11.45 30.07
CA PRO A 254 -8.74 -11.02 30.86
C PRO A 254 -7.41 -11.38 30.22
N ALA A 255 -6.40 -10.54 30.47
CA ALA A 255 -5.01 -10.79 30.13
C ALA A 255 -4.09 -10.47 31.31
N THR A 256 -3.05 -11.27 31.51
CA THR A 256 -2.04 -11.02 32.56
C THR A 256 -0.88 -10.20 32.00
N LEU A 257 -0.56 -9.10 32.69
CA LEU A 257 0.55 -8.19 32.42
C LEU A 257 1.51 -8.20 33.63
N HIS A 258 2.83 -8.18 33.38
CA HIS A 258 3.88 -8.20 34.43
C HIS A 258 3.64 -9.29 35.49
N ASP A 259 3.27 -10.49 35.01
CA ASP A 259 2.94 -11.71 35.77
C ASP A 259 1.78 -11.64 36.77
N THR A 260 1.34 -10.45 37.16
CA THR A 260 0.49 -10.25 38.35
C THR A 260 -0.70 -9.33 38.12
N ILE A 261 -0.61 -8.42 37.14
CA ILE A 261 -1.65 -7.42 36.86
C ILE A 261 -2.63 -8.02 35.87
N THR A 262 -3.92 -8.00 36.19
CA THR A 262 -4.95 -8.46 35.25
C THR A 262 -5.58 -7.26 34.56
N ILE A 263 -5.53 -7.25 33.23
CA ILE A 263 -6.10 -6.23 32.35
C ILE A 263 -7.32 -6.81 31.64
N THR A 264 -8.47 -6.16 31.76
CA THR A 264 -9.71 -6.46 31.00
C THR A 264 -10.22 -5.21 30.31
N VAL A 265 -10.87 -5.33 29.15
CA VAL A 265 -11.68 -4.21 28.62
C VAL A 265 -12.99 -4.15 29.42
N SER A 266 -13.47 -2.94 29.72
CA SER A 266 -14.88 -2.69 30.02
C SER A 266 -15.59 -2.38 28.71
N PRO A 267 -16.39 -3.30 28.13
CA PRO A 267 -16.98 -3.08 26.81
C PRO A 267 -18.02 -1.96 26.80
N GLU A 268 -18.65 -1.69 27.95
CA GLU A 268 -19.62 -0.61 28.11
C GLU A 268 -18.95 0.77 28.10
N HIS A 269 -17.80 0.89 28.78
CA HIS A 269 -17.12 2.17 28.99
C HIS A 269 -15.93 2.40 28.06
N HIS A 270 -15.53 1.39 27.27
CA HIS A 270 -14.39 1.44 26.35
C HIS A 270 -13.09 1.90 27.02
N VAL A 271 -12.79 1.31 28.18
CA VAL A 271 -11.54 1.51 28.93
C VAL A 271 -10.99 0.17 29.40
N LEU A 272 -9.69 0.11 29.64
CA LEU A 272 -9.03 -0.99 30.32
C LEU A 272 -9.24 -0.86 31.82
N VAL A 273 -9.49 -1.98 32.48
CA VAL A 273 -9.56 -2.08 33.94
C VAL A 273 -8.36 -2.89 34.41
N ALA A 274 -7.48 -2.26 35.19
CA ALA A 274 -6.30 -2.88 35.77
C ALA A 274 -6.58 -3.30 37.22
N THR A 275 -6.59 -4.61 37.46
CA THR A 275 -6.72 -5.19 38.80
C THR A 275 -5.38 -5.78 39.26
N ASN A 276 -5.20 -5.88 40.59
CA ASN A 276 -3.92 -6.26 41.24
C ASN A 276 -2.76 -5.28 40.97
N TYR A 277 -3.07 -4.02 40.63
CA TYR A 277 -2.07 -2.97 40.46
C TYR A 277 -2.36 -1.78 41.38
N SER A 278 -1.43 -1.46 42.28
CA SER A 278 -1.61 -0.37 43.26
C SER A 278 -1.44 1.02 42.63
N ALA A 279 -0.61 1.16 41.59
CA ALA A 279 -0.23 2.44 40.97
C ALA A 279 0.14 3.55 41.97
N SER A 280 0.63 3.17 43.15
CA SER A 280 0.94 4.08 44.26
C SER A 280 2.07 5.05 43.93
N GLU A 281 2.87 4.73 42.93
CA GLU A 281 3.95 5.53 42.39
C GLU A 281 3.46 6.71 41.52
N TYR A 282 2.18 6.76 41.16
CA TYR A 282 1.57 7.85 40.39
C TYR A 282 0.63 8.68 41.29
N PRO A 283 1.11 9.80 41.87
CA PRO A 283 0.29 10.62 42.75
C PRO A 283 -0.81 11.34 41.97
N PRO A 284 -1.97 11.60 42.61
CA PRO A 284 -3.03 12.41 42.02
C PRO A 284 -2.52 13.78 41.57
N PHE A 285 -2.93 14.22 40.40
CA PHE A 285 -2.55 15.52 39.87
C PHE A 285 -3.67 16.53 40.07
N ARG A 286 -3.53 17.40 41.08
CA ARG A 286 -4.36 18.60 41.34
C ARG A 286 -5.88 18.38 41.23
N GLY A 287 -6.37 17.20 41.61
CA GLY A 287 -7.80 16.85 41.56
C GLY A 287 -8.36 16.60 40.15
N PHE A 288 -7.52 16.67 39.11
CA PHE A 288 -7.86 16.32 37.73
C PHE A 288 -7.62 14.83 37.48
N LEU A 289 -6.39 14.33 37.73
CA LEU A 289 -6.08 12.90 37.68
C LEU A 289 -6.17 12.29 39.08
N ASN A 290 -7.02 11.29 39.25
CA ASN A 290 -7.32 10.67 40.54
C ASN A 290 -6.52 9.38 40.77
N VAL A 291 -6.38 8.93 42.03
CA VAL A 291 -5.63 7.71 42.44
C VAL A 291 -6.04 6.45 41.64
N GLY A 292 -7.28 6.40 41.17
CA GLY A 292 -7.84 5.26 40.45
C GLY A 292 -7.87 5.40 38.93
N ASP A 293 -7.55 6.58 38.38
CA ASP A 293 -7.55 6.81 36.94
C ASP A 293 -6.25 6.33 36.30
N ILE A 294 -5.12 6.28 37.02
CA ILE A 294 -3.81 5.73 36.60
C ILE A 294 -3.30 6.12 35.18
N HIS A 295 -3.91 7.11 34.52
CA HIS A 295 -3.55 7.61 33.19
C HIS A 295 -2.05 7.87 33.00
N SER A 296 -1.40 8.44 34.01
CA SER A 296 0.05 8.72 33.97
C SER A 296 0.95 7.48 33.84
N CYS A 297 0.42 6.27 34.01
CA CYS A 297 1.19 5.03 33.93
C CYS A 297 1.28 4.44 32.52
N GLU A 298 0.37 4.77 31.60
CA GLU A 298 0.11 3.96 30.42
C GLU A 298 1.29 3.79 29.46
N PRO A 299 2.09 4.84 29.15
CA PRO A 299 3.26 4.66 28.27
C PRO A 299 4.33 3.75 28.89
N TRP A 300 4.30 3.57 30.21
CA TRP A 300 5.30 2.81 30.97
C TRP A 300 4.80 1.40 31.26
N LEU A 301 3.56 1.29 31.75
CA LEU A 301 2.90 0.05 32.11
C LEU A 301 2.84 -0.91 30.92
N TYR A 302 2.60 -0.38 29.71
CA TYR A 302 2.47 -1.18 28.49
C TYR A 302 3.71 -1.14 27.58
N SER A 303 4.85 -0.63 28.05
CA SER A 303 6.06 -0.42 27.22
C SER A 303 6.53 -1.70 26.49
N GLU A 304 6.55 -2.85 27.17
CA GLU A 304 6.92 -4.13 26.55
C GLU A 304 5.92 -4.59 25.49
N CYS A 305 4.61 -4.41 25.76
CA CYS A 305 3.56 -4.66 24.78
C CYS A 305 3.77 -3.75 23.57
N LEU A 306 3.88 -2.43 23.76
CA LEU A 306 4.09 -1.46 22.69
C LEU A 306 5.30 -1.81 21.82
N ALA A 307 6.45 -2.10 22.42
CA ALA A 307 7.66 -2.49 21.69
C ALA A 307 7.45 -3.75 20.83
N ARG A 308 6.82 -4.79 21.40
CA ARG A 308 6.48 -6.02 20.68
C ARG A 308 5.48 -5.74 19.55
N ASN A 309 4.44 -4.98 19.84
CA ASN A 309 3.32 -4.69 18.96
C ASN A 309 3.75 -3.89 17.74
N ILE A 310 4.63 -2.90 17.93
CA ILE A 310 5.25 -2.13 16.85
C ILE A 310 6.05 -3.06 15.93
N LYS A 311 6.86 -3.96 16.51
CA LYS A 311 7.65 -4.93 15.72
C LYS A 311 6.78 -5.86 14.88
N VAL A 312 5.70 -6.39 15.45
CA VAL A 312 4.76 -7.25 14.71
C VAL A 312 4.15 -6.48 13.55
N ARG A 313 3.59 -5.29 13.79
CA ARG A 313 2.94 -4.51 12.71
C ARG A 313 3.89 -4.00 11.66
N ALA A 314 5.11 -3.62 12.02
CA ALA A 314 6.14 -3.27 11.06
C ALA A 314 6.48 -4.46 10.13
N LYS A 315 6.49 -5.68 10.69
CA LYS A 315 6.69 -6.92 9.92
C LYS A 315 5.50 -7.24 9.02
N GLU A 316 4.27 -7.17 9.53
CA GLU A 316 3.07 -7.46 8.74
C GLU A 316 2.84 -6.41 7.65
N TRP A 317 3.08 -5.12 7.93
CA TRP A 317 3.01 -4.07 6.91
C TRP A 317 4.02 -4.34 5.81
N ARG A 318 5.24 -4.74 6.17
CA ARG A 318 6.24 -5.15 5.19
C ARG A 318 5.77 -6.30 4.33
N LYS A 319 5.16 -7.36 4.87
CA LYS A 319 4.67 -8.48 4.04
C LYS A 319 3.66 -8.02 2.98
N ILE A 320 2.79 -7.08 3.33
CA ILE A 320 1.77 -6.53 2.43
C ILE A 320 2.40 -5.62 1.38
N HIS A 321 3.43 -4.86 1.75
CA HIS A 321 4.05 -3.82 0.92
C HIS A 321 5.44 -4.22 0.40
N GLN A 322 5.84 -5.47 0.57
CA GLN A 322 7.13 -5.99 0.13
C GLN A 322 7.13 -5.98 -1.40
N PRO A 323 8.16 -5.40 -2.05
CA PRO A 323 8.30 -5.47 -3.49
C PRO A 323 8.20 -6.92 -3.98
N THR A 324 7.45 -7.13 -5.07
CA THR A 324 7.24 -8.45 -5.68
C THR A 324 8.57 -9.16 -5.96
N VAL A 325 9.57 -8.44 -6.47
CA VAL A 325 10.90 -9.00 -6.76
C VAL A 325 11.59 -9.51 -5.49
N ALA A 326 11.49 -8.78 -4.38
CA ALA A 326 12.07 -9.21 -3.10
C ALA A 326 11.38 -10.47 -2.57
N ARG A 327 10.04 -10.58 -2.70
CA ARG A 327 9.30 -11.80 -2.38
C ARG A 327 9.75 -12.99 -3.23
N ILE A 328 9.97 -12.78 -4.53
CA ILE A 328 10.46 -13.82 -5.45
C ILE A 328 11.87 -14.27 -5.03
N GLN A 329 12.75 -13.33 -4.68
CA GLN A 329 14.11 -13.60 -4.21
C GLN A 329 14.14 -14.40 -2.91
N GLU A 330 13.33 -14.00 -1.92
CA GLU A 330 13.21 -14.71 -0.64
C GLU A 330 12.70 -16.14 -0.83
N ARG A 331 11.74 -16.34 -1.75
CA ARG A 331 11.24 -17.67 -2.11
C ARG A 331 12.25 -18.50 -2.91
N GLY A 332 13.26 -17.86 -3.53
CA GLY A 332 14.30 -18.51 -4.33
C GLY A 332 13.85 -19.02 -5.70
N LYS A 333 12.61 -18.73 -6.13
CA LYS A 333 12.05 -19.17 -7.42
C LYS A 333 11.02 -18.21 -7.99
N LEU A 334 11.09 -17.98 -9.31
CA LEU A 334 10.06 -17.32 -10.12
C LEU A 334 9.01 -18.36 -10.56
N LEU A 335 7.75 -18.14 -10.21
CA LEU A 335 6.63 -18.96 -10.63
C LEU A 335 6.03 -18.38 -11.91
N VAL A 336 5.97 -19.17 -12.98
CA VAL A 336 5.61 -18.70 -14.32
C VAL A 336 4.40 -19.45 -14.85
N GLY A 337 3.27 -18.75 -15.01
CA GLY A 337 2.08 -19.28 -15.66
C GLY A 337 2.28 -19.43 -17.16
N THR A 338 2.00 -20.62 -17.70
CA THR A 338 2.04 -20.85 -19.16
C THR A 338 1.05 -21.94 -19.58
N THR A 339 0.53 -21.87 -20.80
CA THR A 339 -0.49 -22.83 -21.27
C THR A 339 0.11 -24.16 -21.75
N GLY A 340 1.31 -24.10 -22.34
CA GLY A 340 2.01 -25.28 -22.84
C GLY A 340 1.42 -25.90 -24.11
N ASP A 341 0.58 -25.17 -24.84
CA ASP A 341 -0.19 -25.67 -25.99
C ASP A 341 0.00 -24.83 -27.28
N TYR A 342 1.00 -23.96 -27.33
CA TYR A 342 1.12 -22.91 -28.35
C TYR A 342 2.53 -22.79 -28.94
N ARG A 343 2.84 -23.61 -29.95
CA ARG A 343 4.16 -23.61 -30.61
C ARG A 343 4.33 -22.41 -31.55
N PRO A 344 5.55 -21.86 -31.70
CA PRO A 344 6.80 -22.20 -30.99
C PRO A 344 6.98 -21.42 -29.68
N LEU A 345 5.92 -20.84 -29.12
CA LEU A 345 6.00 -19.87 -28.03
C LEU A 345 6.01 -20.53 -26.64
N SER A 346 5.17 -21.52 -26.41
CA SER A 346 5.11 -22.33 -25.19
C SER A 346 4.53 -23.69 -25.50
N TYR A 347 5.28 -24.75 -25.22
CA TYR A 347 4.84 -26.12 -25.40
C TYR A 347 5.26 -26.98 -24.22
N ARG A 348 4.34 -27.82 -23.75
CA ARG A 348 4.60 -28.82 -22.71
C ARG A 348 4.88 -30.16 -23.38
N GLU A 349 6.09 -30.65 -23.19
CA GLU A 349 6.55 -31.94 -23.70
C GLU A 349 5.94 -33.11 -22.91
N ALA A 350 6.05 -34.32 -23.47
CA ALA A 350 5.47 -35.53 -22.89
C ALA A 350 6.11 -35.91 -21.53
N ASP A 351 7.36 -35.51 -21.30
CA ASP A 351 8.06 -35.68 -20.03
C ASP A 351 7.66 -34.62 -18.98
N GLY A 352 6.82 -33.65 -19.36
CA GLY A 352 6.34 -32.57 -18.52
C GLY A 352 7.18 -31.29 -18.55
N ASN A 353 8.32 -31.28 -19.25
CA ASN A 353 9.14 -30.08 -19.43
C ASN A 353 8.46 -29.08 -20.37
N TYR A 354 8.86 -27.82 -20.27
CA TYR A 354 8.38 -26.76 -21.14
C TYR A 354 9.47 -26.33 -22.11
N TRP A 355 9.09 -26.06 -23.36
CA TRP A 355 9.94 -25.57 -24.43
C TRP A 355 9.27 -24.44 -25.20
N GLY A 356 10.04 -23.46 -25.65
CA GLY A 356 9.56 -22.42 -26.56
C GLY A 356 10.16 -21.05 -26.31
N PHE A 357 9.88 -20.12 -27.23
CA PHE A 357 10.37 -18.74 -27.15
C PHE A 357 10.02 -18.06 -25.82
N GLY A 358 8.77 -18.21 -25.36
CA GLY A 358 8.30 -17.64 -24.10
C GLY A 358 8.95 -18.28 -22.87
N ILE A 359 9.36 -19.55 -22.96
CA ILE A 359 10.05 -20.27 -21.89
C ILE A 359 11.45 -19.69 -21.70
N GLU A 360 12.22 -19.51 -22.77
CA GLU A 360 13.57 -18.92 -22.68
C GLU A 360 13.53 -17.43 -22.30
N MET A 361 12.48 -16.70 -22.69
CA MET A 361 12.22 -15.35 -22.17
C MET A 361 11.99 -15.35 -20.65
N ALA A 362 11.23 -16.32 -20.13
CA ALA A 362 10.97 -16.46 -18.69
C ALA A 362 12.25 -16.79 -17.92
N GLU A 363 13.10 -17.65 -18.48
CA GLU A 363 14.42 -17.98 -17.92
C GLU A 363 15.33 -16.75 -17.85
N LYS A 364 15.32 -15.87 -18.86
CA LYS A 364 16.07 -14.61 -18.83
C LYS A 364 15.58 -13.66 -17.74
N ILE A 365 14.29 -13.65 -17.45
CA ILE A 365 13.71 -12.88 -16.34
C ILE A 365 14.16 -13.47 -14.99
N ALA A 366 14.09 -14.80 -14.82
CA ALA A 366 14.54 -15.48 -13.60
C ALA A 366 16.04 -15.28 -13.34
N GLU A 367 16.87 -15.36 -14.39
CA GLU A 367 18.31 -15.08 -14.35
C GLU A 367 18.57 -13.64 -13.88
N ARG A 368 17.79 -12.67 -14.37
CA ARG A 368 17.91 -11.27 -13.93
C ARG A 368 17.56 -11.07 -12.46
N ILE A 369 16.58 -11.80 -11.94
CA ILE A 369 16.17 -11.74 -10.53
C ILE A 369 17.18 -12.48 -9.63
N GLY A 370 17.88 -13.48 -10.18
CA GLY A 370 18.86 -14.30 -9.46
C GLY A 370 18.25 -15.52 -8.77
N VAL A 371 17.21 -16.13 -9.35
CA VAL A 371 16.43 -17.22 -8.76
C VAL A 371 16.23 -18.39 -9.73
N GLY A 372 15.77 -19.54 -9.21
CA GLY A 372 15.27 -20.64 -10.04
C GLY A 372 13.93 -20.30 -10.70
N ILE A 373 13.44 -21.21 -11.55
CA ILE A 373 12.16 -21.07 -12.25
C ILE A 373 11.29 -22.31 -12.04
N GLU A 374 9.98 -22.11 -11.90
CA GLU A 374 8.97 -23.17 -11.87
C GLU A 374 7.79 -22.78 -12.75
N PHE A 375 7.44 -23.65 -13.70
CA PHE A 375 6.31 -23.42 -14.59
C PHE A 375 5.02 -24.00 -14.00
N VAL A 376 3.98 -23.17 -14.00
CA VAL A 376 2.64 -23.51 -13.52
C VAL A 376 1.72 -23.57 -14.74
N GLN A 377 1.08 -24.72 -14.95
CA GLN A 377 0.17 -24.88 -16.08
C GLN A 377 -1.11 -24.06 -15.85
N THR A 378 -1.49 -23.27 -16.85
CA THR A 378 -2.79 -22.58 -16.94
C THR A 378 -3.45 -22.92 -18.29
N SER A 379 -4.58 -22.30 -18.62
CA SER A 379 -5.29 -22.47 -19.89
C SER A 379 -5.78 -21.12 -20.40
N TRP A 380 -6.03 -20.99 -21.71
CA TRP A 380 -6.58 -19.74 -22.26
C TRP A 380 -7.89 -19.28 -21.58
N PRO A 381 -8.86 -20.18 -21.28
CA PRO A 381 -10.08 -19.80 -20.54
C PRO A 381 -9.82 -19.32 -19.11
N THR A 382 -8.84 -19.88 -18.41
CA THR A 382 -8.59 -19.57 -16.98
C THR A 382 -7.50 -18.53 -16.75
N LEU A 383 -6.68 -18.22 -17.76
CA LEU A 383 -5.47 -17.37 -17.65
C LEU A 383 -5.68 -16.09 -16.86
N SER A 384 -6.70 -15.29 -17.20
CA SER A 384 -6.96 -14.01 -16.52
C SER A 384 -7.39 -14.18 -15.07
N ALA A 385 -8.09 -15.27 -14.75
CA ALA A 385 -8.50 -15.59 -13.38
C ALA A 385 -7.30 -16.11 -12.57
N ASP A 386 -6.48 -16.97 -13.16
CA ASP A 386 -5.30 -17.55 -12.51
C ASP A 386 -4.25 -16.49 -12.17
N VAL A 387 -4.02 -15.51 -13.06
CA VAL A 387 -3.17 -14.32 -12.78
C VAL A 387 -3.67 -13.52 -11.59
N GLN A 388 -4.99 -13.46 -11.41
CA GLN A 388 -5.64 -12.65 -10.37
C GLN A 388 -5.97 -13.42 -9.09
N ALA A 389 -5.65 -14.71 -9.02
CA ALA A 389 -6.03 -15.59 -7.92
C ALA A 389 -5.49 -15.12 -6.56
N GLU A 390 -6.28 -15.35 -5.50
CA GLU A 390 -5.86 -15.22 -4.10
C GLU A 390 -6.13 -16.55 -3.36
N PRO A 391 -5.09 -17.21 -2.82
CA PRO A 391 -3.68 -16.85 -2.87
C PRO A 391 -3.10 -16.93 -4.30
N GLN A 392 -2.06 -16.12 -4.56
CA GLN A 392 -1.39 -16.05 -5.85
C GLN A 392 -0.74 -17.39 -6.23
N THR A 393 -1.01 -17.88 -7.44
CA THR A 393 -0.52 -19.18 -7.95
C THR A 393 0.79 -19.06 -8.74
N PHE A 394 1.00 -17.97 -9.47
CA PHE A 394 2.25 -17.63 -10.15
C PHE A 394 2.48 -16.11 -10.21
N ASP A 395 3.73 -15.68 -10.41
CA ASP A 395 4.11 -14.26 -10.33
C ASP A 395 3.87 -13.51 -11.65
N LEU A 396 4.04 -14.19 -12.78
CA LEU A 396 3.80 -13.67 -14.13
C LEU A 396 3.33 -14.79 -15.07
N ALA A 397 2.69 -14.44 -16.17
CA ALA A 397 2.34 -15.37 -17.24
C ALA A 397 2.98 -14.99 -18.59
N ILE A 398 3.45 -16.00 -19.32
CA ILE A 398 4.15 -15.85 -20.60
C ILE A 398 3.90 -17.06 -21.51
N GLY A 399 3.89 -16.83 -22.81
CA GLY A 399 3.62 -17.88 -23.82
C GLY A 399 2.68 -17.43 -24.93
N GLY A 400 2.97 -16.30 -25.58
CA GLY A 400 2.15 -15.81 -26.71
C GLY A 400 0.93 -14.98 -26.32
N ILE A 401 0.97 -14.34 -25.15
CA ILE A 401 -0.13 -13.52 -24.65
C ILE A 401 -0.15 -12.16 -25.37
N THR A 402 -1.13 -11.97 -26.26
CA THR A 402 -1.37 -10.68 -26.95
C THR A 402 -1.71 -9.56 -25.98
N ILE A 403 -1.10 -8.39 -26.17
CA ILE A 403 -1.41 -7.17 -25.45
C ILE A 403 -2.77 -6.64 -25.91
N THR A 404 -3.70 -6.45 -24.97
CA THR A 404 -5.03 -5.88 -25.22
C THR A 404 -5.39 -4.86 -24.15
N ASP A 405 -6.23 -3.88 -24.49
CA ASP A 405 -6.67 -2.85 -23.55
C ASP A 405 -7.51 -3.46 -22.41
N THR A 406 -8.38 -4.42 -22.73
CA THR A 406 -9.16 -5.17 -21.73
C THR A 406 -8.30 -5.87 -20.68
N ARG A 407 -7.11 -6.40 -21.05
CA ARG A 407 -6.17 -6.96 -20.07
C ARG A 407 -5.56 -5.86 -19.21
N LYS A 408 -5.17 -4.72 -19.81
CA LYS A 408 -4.56 -3.58 -19.10
C LYS A 408 -5.52 -2.89 -18.12
N GLU A 409 -6.84 -3.00 -18.33
CA GLU A 409 -7.84 -2.46 -17.40
C GLU A 409 -7.74 -3.08 -16.01
N THR A 410 -7.40 -4.37 -15.91
CA THR A 410 -7.44 -5.13 -14.65
C THR A 410 -6.10 -5.76 -14.24
N MET A 411 -5.12 -5.82 -15.15
CA MET A 411 -3.82 -6.46 -14.96
C MET A 411 -2.69 -5.57 -15.50
N LEU A 412 -1.44 -5.93 -15.22
CA LEU A 412 -0.24 -5.28 -15.77
C LEU A 412 0.24 -6.06 -17.00
N MET A 413 0.71 -5.35 -18.03
CA MET A 413 1.29 -5.93 -19.24
C MET A 413 2.64 -5.28 -19.53
N SER A 414 3.65 -6.09 -19.81
CA SER A 414 4.97 -5.60 -20.23
C SER A 414 4.92 -4.89 -21.58
N ASP A 415 6.04 -4.25 -21.92
CA ASP A 415 6.33 -3.83 -23.28
C ASP A 415 6.29 -5.03 -24.24
N GLY A 416 5.89 -4.78 -25.48
CA GLY A 416 5.82 -5.81 -26.51
C GLY A 416 7.20 -6.28 -26.96
N TYR A 417 7.38 -7.60 -27.10
CA TYR A 417 8.64 -8.21 -27.54
C TYR A 417 8.54 -9.01 -28.85
N LEU A 418 7.34 -9.19 -29.38
CA LEU A 418 7.09 -9.92 -30.63
C LEU A 418 5.83 -9.37 -31.31
N CYS A 419 5.93 -9.12 -32.62
CA CYS A 419 4.78 -8.72 -33.44
C CYS A 419 3.82 -9.90 -33.59
N ASN A 420 2.52 -9.61 -33.58
CA ASN A 420 1.48 -10.62 -33.69
C ASN A 420 0.29 -10.11 -34.49
N GLY A 421 -0.57 -11.02 -34.95
CA GLY A 421 -1.70 -10.69 -35.81
C GLY A 421 -2.45 -11.95 -36.24
N LYS A 422 -3.76 -11.85 -36.43
CA LYS A 422 -4.59 -12.98 -36.86
C LYS A 422 -4.33 -13.31 -38.33
N THR A 423 -4.11 -14.58 -38.61
CA THR A 423 -3.93 -15.14 -39.95
C THR A 423 -4.67 -16.47 -40.03
N ILE A 424 -4.46 -17.21 -41.12
CA ILE A 424 -5.03 -18.53 -41.29
C ILE A 424 -3.97 -19.59 -41.56
N LEU A 425 -4.35 -20.83 -41.24
CA LEU A 425 -3.73 -22.04 -41.75
C LEU A 425 -4.79 -22.80 -42.57
N CYS A 426 -4.43 -23.23 -43.77
CA CYS A 426 -5.30 -24.01 -44.65
C CYS A 426 -4.47 -25.11 -45.35
N ARG A 427 -5.12 -25.96 -46.15
CA ARG A 427 -4.40 -26.90 -47.02
C ARG A 427 -3.62 -26.15 -48.09
N ALA A 428 -2.40 -26.59 -48.37
CA ALA A 428 -1.53 -26.00 -49.38
C ALA A 428 -2.17 -25.98 -50.78
N THR A 429 -2.95 -27.00 -51.11
CA THR A 429 -3.70 -27.08 -52.38
C THR A 429 -4.84 -26.08 -52.50
N GLU A 430 -5.21 -25.41 -51.41
CA GLU A 430 -6.30 -24.42 -51.36
C GLU A 430 -5.82 -23.03 -50.92
N ALA A 431 -4.50 -22.79 -50.89
CA ALA A 431 -3.95 -21.49 -50.50
C ALA A 431 -4.54 -20.34 -51.32
N ASP A 432 -4.68 -20.51 -52.64
CA ASP A 432 -5.24 -19.51 -53.55
C ASP A 432 -6.74 -19.22 -53.30
N ARG A 433 -7.44 -20.13 -52.62
CA ARG A 433 -8.88 -20.00 -52.32
C ARG A 433 -9.13 -19.04 -51.16
N TYR A 434 -8.19 -18.87 -50.23
CA TYR A 434 -8.41 -18.16 -48.97
C TYR A 434 -7.47 -16.95 -48.83
N GLN A 435 -7.84 -15.84 -49.48
CA GLN A 435 -7.02 -14.62 -49.53
C GLN A 435 -7.65 -13.45 -48.74
N SER A 436 -8.84 -13.64 -48.18
CA SER A 436 -9.57 -12.60 -47.45
C SER A 436 -10.59 -13.22 -46.49
N LEU A 437 -11.12 -12.42 -45.55
CA LEU A 437 -12.24 -12.86 -44.70
C LEU A 437 -13.48 -13.23 -45.54
N ALA A 438 -13.75 -12.52 -46.63
CA ALA A 438 -14.88 -12.80 -47.50
C ALA A 438 -14.75 -14.16 -48.22
N ASP A 439 -13.53 -14.64 -48.44
CA ASP A 439 -13.31 -15.97 -48.99
C ASP A 439 -13.58 -17.09 -48.00
N ILE A 440 -13.37 -16.79 -46.71
CA ILE A 440 -13.54 -17.72 -45.58
C ILE A 440 -15.00 -17.71 -45.09
N ASP A 441 -15.66 -16.55 -45.05
CA ASP A 441 -17.02 -16.39 -44.52
C ASP A 441 -18.10 -16.87 -45.49
N LYS A 442 -18.07 -18.16 -45.82
CA LYS A 442 -19.02 -18.82 -46.71
C LYS A 442 -19.61 -20.06 -46.05
N PRO A 443 -20.90 -20.38 -46.27
CA PRO A 443 -21.57 -21.51 -45.62
C PRO A 443 -20.87 -22.86 -45.75
N GLU A 444 -20.18 -23.09 -46.86
CA GLU A 444 -19.46 -24.33 -47.14
C GLU A 444 -18.09 -24.43 -46.47
N VAL A 445 -17.57 -23.36 -45.86
CA VAL A 445 -16.24 -23.34 -45.24
C VAL A 445 -16.36 -23.71 -43.77
N ARG A 446 -15.56 -24.69 -43.35
CA ARG A 446 -15.45 -25.12 -41.95
C ARG A 446 -14.20 -24.51 -41.33
N VAL A 447 -14.39 -23.69 -40.30
CA VAL A 447 -13.32 -22.97 -39.61
C VAL A 447 -13.14 -23.54 -38.22
N MET A 448 -11.95 -24.04 -37.93
CA MET A 448 -11.63 -24.62 -36.62
C MET A 448 -10.85 -23.64 -35.75
N VAL A 449 -11.23 -23.54 -34.47
CA VAL A 449 -10.63 -22.65 -33.48
C VAL A 449 -10.49 -23.35 -32.12
N ASN A 450 -9.55 -22.89 -31.30
CA ASN A 450 -9.41 -23.32 -29.91
C ASN A 450 -10.34 -22.50 -28.97
N PRO A 451 -10.86 -23.10 -27.88
CA PRO A 451 -11.86 -22.47 -27.02
C PRO A 451 -11.29 -21.35 -26.14
N GLY A 452 -12.15 -20.37 -25.83
CA GLY A 452 -11.98 -19.34 -24.80
C GLY A 452 -10.96 -18.25 -25.10
N GLY A 453 -10.23 -18.37 -26.21
CA GLY A 453 -9.17 -17.45 -26.61
C GLY A 453 -9.61 -16.38 -27.60
N LEU A 454 -8.64 -15.57 -28.03
CA LEU A 454 -8.84 -14.54 -29.04
C LEU A 454 -9.14 -15.10 -30.45
N ASN A 455 -8.83 -16.37 -30.73
CA ASN A 455 -9.15 -17.04 -32.01
C ASN A 455 -10.66 -17.28 -32.15
N GLU A 456 -11.28 -17.92 -31.15
CA GLU A 456 -12.73 -18.11 -31.11
C GLU A 456 -13.49 -16.79 -31.14
N LYS A 457 -13.06 -15.80 -30.34
CA LYS A 457 -13.66 -14.47 -30.34
C LYS A 457 -13.60 -13.82 -31.73
N PHE A 458 -12.42 -13.84 -32.36
CA PHE A 458 -12.26 -13.27 -33.70
C PHE A 458 -13.13 -13.97 -34.73
N ALA A 459 -13.18 -15.31 -34.72
CA ALA A 459 -14.02 -16.08 -35.64
C ALA A 459 -15.51 -15.73 -35.47
N ASN A 460 -16.02 -15.73 -34.24
CA ASN A 460 -17.42 -15.42 -33.95
C ASN A 460 -17.81 -13.98 -34.32
N GLU A 461 -16.88 -13.02 -34.22
CA GLU A 461 -17.13 -11.61 -34.56
C GLU A 461 -17.08 -11.33 -36.07
N ASN A 462 -16.30 -12.11 -36.83
CA ASN A 462 -15.98 -11.79 -38.24
C ASN A 462 -16.53 -12.80 -39.26
N LEU A 463 -16.96 -13.98 -38.82
CA LEU A 463 -17.42 -15.08 -39.70
C LEU A 463 -18.84 -15.48 -39.34
N THR A 464 -19.82 -14.82 -39.97
CA THR A 464 -21.25 -15.01 -39.67
C THR A 464 -21.94 -16.09 -40.52
N HIS A 465 -21.30 -16.55 -41.58
CA HIS A 465 -21.81 -17.54 -42.53
C HIS A 465 -21.04 -18.86 -42.48
N ALA A 466 -19.73 -18.84 -42.17
CA ALA A 466 -18.93 -20.05 -42.07
C ALA A 466 -19.36 -20.97 -40.90
N THR A 467 -19.06 -22.27 -41.03
CA THR A 467 -19.28 -23.23 -39.94
C THR A 467 -18.10 -23.17 -38.96
N ILE A 468 -18.31 -22.63 -37.75
CA ILE A 468 -17.29 -22.61 -36.70
C ILE A 468 -17.28 -23.93 -35.92
N ILE A 469 -16.12 -24.56 -35.84
CA ILE A 469 -15.86 -25.80 -35.12
C ILE A 469 -14.89 -25.50 -33.97
N VAL A 470 -15.37 -25.58 -32.73
CA VAL A 470 -14.51 -25.43 -31.55
C VAL A 470 -13.86 -26.77 -31.22
N HIS A 471 -12.53 -26.86 -31.35
CA HIS A 471 -11.75 -28.04 -31.02
C HIS A 471 -10.94 -27.82 -29.75
N GLN A 472 -11.02 -28.76 -28.80
CA GLN A 472 -10.54 -28.54 -27.42
C GLN A 472 -9.02 -28.38 -27.31
N LYS A 473 -8.25 -29.05 -28.19
CA LYS A 473 -6.78 -29.07 -28.13
C LYS A 473 -6.20 -28.32 -29.31
N ASN A 474 -5.63 -27.16 -29.06
CA ASN A 474 -5.09 -26.28 -30.10
C ASN A 474 -4.06 -27.02 -30.98
N GLU A 475 -3.20 -27.83 -30.37
CA GLU A 475 -2.12 -28.55 -31.05
C GLU A 475 -2.58 -29.62 -32.05
N GLU A 476 -3.84 -30.07 -31.97
CA GLU A 476 -4.40 -31.05 -32.90
C GLU A 476 -5.03 -30.40 -34.15
N ILE A 477 -5.39 -29.11 -34.08
CA ILE A 477 -6.13 -28.41 -35.16
C ILE A 477 -5.36 -28.40 -36.49
N PRO A 478 -4.05 -28.13 -36.55
CA PRO A 478 -3.31 -28.10 -37.81
C PRO A 478 -3.33 -29.42 -38.58
N ALA A 479 -3.17 -30.55 -37.88
CA ALA A 479 -3.27 -31.87 -38.49
C ALA A 479 -4.68 -32.14 -39.06
N LYS A 480 -5.72 -31.71 -38.34
CA LYS A 480 -7.12 -31.82 -38.78
C LYS A 480 -7.41 -30.99 -40.03
N VAL A 481 -6.84 -29.79 -40.14
CA VAL A 481 -6.92 -28.99 -41.37
C VAL A 481 -6.24 -29.72 -42.53
N ALA A 482 -5.04 -30.27 -42.29
CA ALA A 482 -4.29 -31.02 -43.31
C ALA A 482 -5.03 -32.30 -43.77
N GLU A 483 -5.77 -32.95 -42.87
CA GLU A 483 -6.54 -34.16 -43.11
C GLU A 483 -7.90 -33.93 -43.79
N GLY A 484 -8.41 -32.69 -43.77
CA GLY A 484 -9.72 -32.36 -44.35
C GLY A 484 -10.88 -32.33 -43.37
N ASP A 485 -10.62 -32.45 -42.07
CA ASP A 485 -11.66 -32.35 -41.02
C ASP A 485 -12.20 -30.91 -40.89
N ALA A 486 -11.37 -29.91 -41.20
CA ALA A 486 -11.70 -28.50 -41.33
C ALA A 486 -10.99 -27.90 -42.54
N ASP A 487 -11.43 -26.75 -43.03
CA ASP A 487 -10.86 -26.10 -44.21
C ASP A 487 -9.85 -25.02 -43.83
N VAL A 488 -10.12 -24.31 -42.74
CA VAL A 488 -9.31 -23.19 -42.24
C VAL A 488 -9.17 -23.30 -40.72
N MET A 489 -7.99 -22.98 -40.19
CA MET A 489 -7.79 -22.61 -38.79
C MET A 489 -7.54 -21.11 -38.70
N ILE A 490 -8.23 -20.42 -37.79
CA ILE A 490 -7.84 -19.06 -37.40
C ILE A 490 -6.74 -19.18 -36.34
N THR A 491 -5.60 -18.56 -36.62
CA THR A 491 -4.39 -18.61 -35.79
C THR A 491 -3.65 -17.28 -35.94
N GLU A 492 -2.37 -17.25 -35.60
CA GLU A 492 -1.52 -16.09 -35.52
C GLU A 492 -0.32 -16.21 -36.46
N ILE A 493 0.20 -15.06 -36.92
CA ILE A 493 1.45 -14.98 -37.69
C ILE A 493 2.69 -15.50 -36.93
N THR A 494 2.56 -15.70 -35.62
CA THR A 494 3.63 -16.26 -34.78
C THR A 494 3.56 -17.78 -34.65
N GLU A 495 2.41 -18.38 -34.93
CA GLU A 495 2.19 -19.84 -34.85
C GLU A 495 2.19 -20.49 -36.24
N ALA A 496 1.49 -19.89 -37.20
CA ALA A 496 1.32 -20.45 -38.54
C ALA A 496 2.64 -20.83 -39.25
N PRO A 497 3.72 -20.01 -39.21
CA PRO A 497 4.99 -20.38 -39.85
C PRO A 497 5.57 -21.70 -39.35
N TRP A 498 5.43 -21.99 -38.05
CA TRP A 498 5.92 -23.24 -37.47
C TRP A 498 5.22 -24.44 -38.10
N TYR A 499 3.89 -24.40 -38.25
CA TYR A 499 3.14 -25.52 -38.83
C TYR A 499 3.41 -25.69 -40.32
N VAL A 500 3.51 -24.59 -41.08
CA VAL A 500 3.86 -24.65 -42.51
C VAL A 500 5.25 -25.26 -42.73
N GLN A 501 6.21 -24.93 -41.85
CA GLN A 501 7.56 -25.49 -41.94
C GLN A 501 7.61 -26.99 -41.62
N ASN A 502 6.74 -27.47 -40.72
CA ASN A 502 6.76 -28.84 -40.23
C ASN A 502 5.75 -29.79 -40.92
N ASP A 503 4.76 -29.26 -41.64
CA ASP A 503 3.82 -30.05 -42.43
C ASP A 503 3.59 -29.40 -43.82
N PRO A 504 4.18 -29.97 -44.90
CA PRO A 504 4.07 -29.39 -46.24
C PRO A 504 2.66 -29.47 -46.85
N ARG A 505 1.72 -30.16 -46.20
CA ARG A 505 0.30 -30.15 -46.60
C ARG A 505 -0.40 -28.85 -46.22
N LEU A 506 0.21 -28.02 -45.38
CA LEU A 506 -0.37 -26.79 -44.86
C LEU A 506 0.24 -25.55 -45.54
N ALA A 507 -0.55 -24.49 -45.61
CA ALA A 507 -0.13 -23.17 -46.05
C ALA A 507 -0.76 -22.07 -45.20
N ALA A 508 -0.09 -20.93 -45.14
CA ALA A 508 -0.55 -19.72 -44.47
C ALA A 508 -0.47 -18.53 -45.46
N PRO A 509 -1.47 -18.36 -46.34
CA PRO A 509 -1.41 -17.37 -47.42
C PRO A 509 -1.38 -15.91 -46.93
N LEU A 510 -1.76 -15.66 -45.68
CA LEU A 510 -1.95 -14.32 -45.12
C LEU A 510 -0.89 -13.93 -44.07
N LEU A 511 0.32 -14.51 -44.13
CA LEU A 511 1.41 -14.15 -43.20
C LEU A 511 1.84 -12.69 -43.32
N ASN A 512 1.91 -12.17 -44.55
CA ASN A 512 2.33 -10.79 -44.83
C ASN A 512 1.19 -9.77 -44.81
N SER A 513 -0.05 -10.25 -44.67
CA SER A 513 -1.28 -9.44 -44.66
C SER A 513 -2.26 -9.96 -43.59
N PRO A 514 -1.86 -9.97 -42.30
CA PRO A 514 -2.73 -10.48 -41.25
C PRO A 514 -3.97 -9.60 -41.08
N PHE A 515 -5.07 -10.19 -40.62
CA PHE A 515 -6.34 -9.49 -40.39
C PHE A 515 -6.24 -8.47 -39.25
N THR A 516 -5.33 -8.69 -38.30
CA THR A 516 -5.12 -7.80 -37.16
C THR A 516 -3.64 -7.59 -36.92
N HIS A 517 -3.32 -6.55 -36.16
CA HIS A 517 -1.96 -6.23 -35.75
C HIS A 517 -1.93 -6.03 -34.23
N GLY A 518 -0.88 -6.54 -33.60
CA GLY A 518 -0.69 -6.42 -32.16
C GLY A 518 0.71 -6.82 -31.75
N LEU A 519 0.94 -6.83 -30.44
CA LEU A 519 2.19 -7.25 -29.84
C LEU A 519 1.90 -8.33 -28.80
N ILE A 520 2.88 -9.20 -28.56
CA ILE A 520 2.88 -10.14 -27.44
C ILE A 520 3.71 -9.54 -26.30
N GLY A 521 3.23 -9.72 -25.07
CA GLY A 521 3.87 -9.27 -23.83
C GLY A 521 3.80 -10.31 -22.72
N VAL A 522 4.25 -9.90 -21.53
CA VAL A 522 4.17 -10.66 -20.28
C VAL A 522 3.02 -10.09 -19.44
N LEU A 523 2.17 -10.96 -18.91
CA LEU A 523 0.99 -10.60 -18.12
C LEU A 523 1.29 -10.77 -16.62
N MET A 524 0.94 -9.79 -15.81
CA MET A 524 1.17 -9.77 -14.36
C MET A 524 -0.07 -9.24 -13.63
N ARG A 525 -0.20 -9.56 -12.35
CA ARG A 525 -1.25 -9.04 -11.48
C ARG A 525 -1.06 -7.54 -11.25
N LYS A 526 -2.15 -6.79 -11.03
CA LYS A 526 -2.04 -5.40 -10.57
C LYS A 526 -1.28 -5.29 -9.24
N GLY A 527 -0.56 -4.19 -9.05
CA GLY A 527 0.26 -3.93 -7.86
C GLY A 527 1.66 -4.54 -7.89
N GLN A 528 2.05 -5.22 -8.98
CA GLN A 528 3.40 -5.78 -9.19
C GLN A 528 4.29 -4.86 -10.05
N ASP A 529 4.20 -3.54 -9.85
CA ASP A 529 4.87 -2.53 -10.68
C ASP A 529 6.41 -2.66 -10.66
N ASP A 530 6.98 -3.14 -9.56
CA ASP A 530 8.41 -3.42 -9.44
C ASP A 530 8.85 -4.59 -10.33
N LEU A 531 8.05 -5.66 -10.39
CA LEU A 531 8.28 -6.78 -11.31
C LEU A 531 8.09 -6.35 -12.77
N LEU A 532 7.05 -5.58 -13.08
CA LEU A 532 6.84 -5.02 -14.43
C LEU A 532 8.05 -4.20 -14.89
N THR A 533 8.57 -3.33 -14.02
CA THR A 533 9.75 -2.51 -14.31
C THR A 533 10.96 -3.38 -14.63
N LEU A 534 11.20 -4.43 -13.84
CA LEU A 534 12.29 -5.37 -14.08
C LEU A 534 12.12 -6.12 -15.40
N VAL A 535 10.91 -6.63 -15.68
CA VAL A 535 10.61 -7.34 -16.94
C VAL A 535 10.83 -6.43 -18.16
N ASN A 536 10.38 -5.19 -18.11
CA ASN A 536 10.62 -4.22 -19.19
C ASN A 536 12.10 -3.92 -19.37
N ALA A 537 12.88 -3.83 -18.28
CA ALA A 537 14.33 -3.67 -18.35
C ALA A 537 15.03 -4.87 -19.02
N VAL A 538 14.58 -6.11 -18.73
CA VAL A 538 15.08 -7.33 -19.40
C VAL A 538 14.78 -7.27 -20.90
N ILE A 539 13.53 -6.96 -21.27
CA ILE A 539 13.11 -6.86 -22.67
C ILE A 539 13.95 -5.80 -23.40
N ALA A 540 14.14 -4.62 -22.79
CA ALA A 540 14.93 -3.54 -23.36
C ALA A 540 16.41 -3.94 -23.55
N GLN A 541 16.99 -4.62 -22.56
CA GLN A 541 18.36 -5.12 -22.64
C GLN A 541 18.52 -6.14 -23.78
N MET A 542 17.62 -7.13 -23.87
CA MET A 542 17.65 -8.15 -24.92
C MET A 542 17.47 -7.58 -26.32
N LYS A 543 16.70 -6.49 -26.46
CA LYS A 543 16.60 -5.73 -27.71
C LYS A 543 17.92 -5.07 -28.06
N ALA A 544 18.56 -4.42 -27.08
CA ALA A 544 19.79 -3.65 -27.28
C ALA A 544 21.00 -4.54 -27.60
N ASP A 545 21.14 -5.69 -26.94
CA ASP A 545 22.30 -6.59 -27.13
C ASP A 545 22.08 -7.64 -28.24
N GLY A 546 20.90 -7.66 -28.86
CA GLY A 546 20.55 -8.55 -29.96
C GLY A 546 20.17 -9.98 -29.53
N THR A 547 20.10 -10.26 -28.23
CA THR A 547 19.62 -11.55 -27.70
C THR A 547 18.19 -11.83 -28.17
N LEU A 548 17.32 -10.82 -28.17
CA LEU A 548 15.93 -10.99 -28.61
C LEU A 548 15.85 -11.40 -30.08
N ARG A 549 16.67 -10.78 -30.95
CA ARG A 549 16.74 -11.13 -32.38
C ARG A 549 17.20 -12.57 -32.59
N LYS A 550 18.23 -13.01 -31.85
CA LYS A 550 18.71 -14.41 -31.93
C LYS A 550 17.64 -15.40 -31.49
N LEU A 551 16.85 -15.06 -30.48
CA LEU A 551 15.70 -15.88 -30.07
C LEU A 551 14.64 -15.91 -31.17
N HIS A 552 14.32 -14.78 -31.80
CA HIS A 552 13.38 -14.78 -32.92
C HIS A 552 13.86 -15.69 -34.05
N GLU A 553 15.13 -15.59 -34.46
CA GLU A 553 15.75 -16.43 -35.50
C GLU A 553 15.70 -17.92 -35.13
N LYS A 554 16.05 -18.26 -33.88
CA LYS A 554 16.05 -19.64 -33.37
C LYS A 554 14.68 -20.31 -33.50
N TYR A 555 13.60 -19.55 -33.31
CA TYR A 555 12.24 -20.07 -33.35
C TYR A 555 11.48 -19.76 -34.65
N GLY A 556 12.16 -19.22 -35.67
CA GLY A 556 11.55 -18.94 -36.99
C GLY A 556 10.50 -17.82 -36.95
N LEU A 557 10.70 -16.82 -36.10
CA LEU A 557 9.75 -15.72 -35.85
C LEU A 557 10.11 -14.41 -36.60
N VAL A 558 11.14 -14.43 -37.45
CA VAL A 558 11.63 -13.30 -38.26
C VAL A 558 11.97 -13.72 -39.67
#